data_AF-A0A243Q7T3-F1
#
_entry.id   AF-A0A243Q7T3-F1
#
_cell.length_a   1.000
_cell.length_b   1.000
_cell.length_c   1.000
_cell.angle_alpha   90.00
_cell.angle_beta   90.00
_cell.angle_gamma   90.00
#
_symmetry.space_group_name_H-M   'P 1'
#
loop_
_entity.id
_entity.type
_entity.pdbx_description
1 polymer ?
#
loop_
_entity_poly.entity_id
_entity_poly.type
_entity_poly.pdbx_seq_one_letter_code
_entity_poly.pdbx_strand_id
1 'polypeptide(L)'
;MKKNKHITSVPLVVLEHPAAIDHAYDLFRRDIPLAVVSSQYSAVLPFMLGNNGHTAALVADVDDPNQLAEAIVIIERRFGRVDSVIRYAADIPAVAV
;
A
#
# COMPACT_ATOMS: atom_id res chain seq x y z
N MET A 1 20.42 -3.68 -19.33
CA MET A 1 20.07 -3.68 -17.89
C MET A 1 19.36 -2.37 -17.57
N LYS A 2 18.02 -2.36 -17.48
CA LYS A 2 17.29 -1.14 -17.10
C LYS A 2 17.59 -0.88 -15.62
N LYS A 3 18.20 0.27 -15.31
CA LYS A 3 18.39 0.73 -13.93
C LYS A 3 17.03 0.72 -13.24
N ASN A 4 16.88 -0.04 -12.16
CA ASN A 4 15.71 0.03 -11.28
C ASN A 4 15.53 1.50 -10.90
N LYS A 5 14.55 2.15 -11.52
CA LYS A 5 14.12 3.48 -11.13
C LYS A 5 13.56 3.25 -9.73
N HIS A 6 14.30 3.65 -8.70
CA HIS A 6 13.76 3.67 -7.35
C HIS A 6 12.46 4.45 -7.45
N ILE A 7 11.35 3.74 -7.29
CA ILE A 7 10.07 4.38 -7.02
C ILE A 7 10.36 5.31 -5.85
N THR A 8 10.04 6.58 -6.01
CA THR A 8 10.50 7.61 -5.07
C THR A 8 9.49 7.81 -3.95
N SER A 9 8.23 7.46 -4.22
CA SER A 9 7.18 7.32 -3.22
C SER A 9 6.11 6.32 -3.62
N VAL A 10 5.40 5.78 -2.63
CA VAL A 10 4.21 4.94 -2.81
C VAL A 10 3.12 5.32 -1.81
N PRO A 11 1.83 5.17 -2.18
CA PRO A 11 0.74 5.25 -1.21
C PRO A 11 0.74 4.00 -0.31
N LEU A 12 0.41 4.18 0.96
CA LEU A 12 0.09 3.10 1.89
C LEU A 12 -1.43 3.03 2.06
N VAL A 13 -2.04 1.93 1.64
CA VAL A 13 -3.49 1.71 1.76
C VAL A 13 -3.80 0.77 2.91
N VAL A 14 -4.69 1.18 3.81
CA VAL A 14 -5.19 0.36 4.92
C VAL A 14 -6.43 -0.41 4.46
N LEU A 15 -6.37 -1.74 4.47
CA LEU A 15 -7.41 -2.61 3.92
C LEU A 15 -8.50 -2.91 4.96
N GLU A 16 -9.23 -1.89 5.38
CA GLU A 16 -10.37 -1.99 6.30
C GLU A 16 -11.65 -1.41 5.72
N HIS A 17 -11.53 -0.28 5.02
CA HIS A 17 -12.68 0.41 4.45
C HIS A 17 -12.92 -0.01 2.99
N PRO A 18 -14.17 -0.27 2.55
CA PRO A 18 -14.46 -0.74 1.19
C PRO A 18 -13.86 0.13 0.09
N ALA A 19 -13.99 1.47 0.20
CA ALA A 19 -13.42 2.38 -0.79
C ALA A 19 -11.89 2.31 -0.88
N ALA A 20 -11.18 2.13 0.25
CA ALA A 20 -9.73 1.98 0.26
C ALA A 20 -9.32 0.64 -0.37
N ILE A 21 -10.06 -0.43 -0.08
CA ILE A 21 -9.86 -1.75 -0.68
C ILE A 21 -10.05 -1.70 -2.21
N ASP A 22 -11.15 -1.11 -2.67
CA ASP A 22 -11.43 -0.95 -4.10
C ASP A 22 -10.33 -0.14 -4.80
N HIS A 23 -9.85 0.93 -4.15
CA HIS A 23 -8.75 1.73 -4.67
C HIS A 23 -7.43 0.96 -4.74
N ALA A 24 -7.07 0.19 -3.70
CA ALA A 24 -5.89 -0.67 -3.72
C ALA A 24 -5.94 -1.68 -4.88
N TYR A 25 -7.10 -2.30 -5.11
CA TYR A 25 -7.27 -3.21 -6.24
C TYR A 25 -7.19 -2.51 -7.61
N ASP A 26 -7.69 -1.28 -7.76
CA ASP A 26 -7.52 -0.51 -9.00
C ASP A 26 -6.03 -0.27 -9.31
N LEU A 27 -5.29 0.25 -8.33
CA LEU A 27 -3.85 0.50 -8.47
C LEU A 27 -3.08 -0.79 -8.81
N PHE A 28 -3.38 -1.87 -8.09
CA PHE A 28 -2.73 -3.17 -8.28
C PHE A 28 -2.99 -3.75 -9.66
N ARG A 29 -4.24 -3.71 -10.15
CA ARG A 29 -4.59 -4.20 -11.50
C ARG A 29 -3.94 -3.39 -12.61
N ARG A 30 -3.64 -2.12 -12.35
CA ARG A 30 -3.00 -1.19 -13.30
C ARG A 30 -1.47 -1.22 -13.24
N ASP A 31 -0.89 -2.10 -12.44
CA ASP A 31 0.56 -2.17 -12.19
C ASP A 31 1.15 -0.85 -11.70
N ILE A 32 0.38 -0.10 -10.91
CA ILE A 32 0.83 1.11 -10.24
C ILE A 32 1.43 0.71 -8.89
N PRO A 33 2.67 1.15 -8.57
CA PRO A 33 3.28 0.82 -7.28
C PRO A 33 2.45 1.28 -6.08
N LEU A 34 2.32 0.41 -5.10
CA LEU A 34 1.55 0.65 -3.87
C LEU A 34 2.06 -0.19 -2.71
N ALA A 35 1.75 0.24 -1.49
CA ALA A 35 1.84 -0.60 -0.31
C ALA A 35 0.44 -0.81 0.30
N VAL A 36 0.20 -2.00 0.84
CA VAL A 36 -1.03 -2.33 1.55
C VAL A 36 -0.74 -2.88 2.93
N VAL A 37 -1.59 -2.55 3.90
CA VAL A 37 -1.52 -3.06 5.27
C VAL A 37 -2.90 -3.44 5.79
N SER A 38 -2.97 -4.49 6.59
CA SER A 38 -4.19 -4.90 7.29
C SER A 38 -3.84 -5.68 8.55
N SER A 39 -4.75 -5.67 9.53
CA SER A 39 -4.71 -6.61 10.65
C SER A 39 -5.06 -8.05 10.22
N GLN A 40 -5.65 -8.22 9.03
CA GLN A 40 -6.10 -9.52 8.52
C GLN A 40 -5.18 -10.04 7.41
N TYR A 41 -4.59 -11.21 7.62
CA TYR A 41 -3.76 -11.88 6.62
C TYR A 41 -4.53 -12.17 5.31
N SER A 42 -5.80 -12.55 5.40
CA SER A 42 -6.66 -12.82 4.24
C SER A 42 -6.84 -11.60 3.33
N ALA A 43 -6.83 -10.38 3.89
CA ALA A 43 -7.01 -9.15 3.13
C ALA A 43 -5.77 -8.81 2.28
N VAL A 44 -4.57 -9.11 2.78
CA VAL A 44 -3.31 -8.80 2.09
C VAL A 44 -2.85 -9.91 1.13
N LEU A 45 -3.31 -11.14 1.35
CA LEU A 45 -2.90 -12.32 0.57
C LEU A 45 -2.99 -12.13 -0.96
N PRO A 46 -4.05 -11.52 -1.53
CA PRO A 46 -4.13 -11.29 -2.98
C PRO A 46 -2.98 -10.43 -3.52
N PHE A 47 -2.56 -9.43 -2.76
CA PHE A 47 -1.46 -8.52 -3.10
C PHE A 47 -0.09 -9.18 -2.93
N MET A 48 0.04 -10.17 -2.05
CA MET A 48 1.25 -10.98 -1.91
C MET A 48 1.44 -11.95 -3.08
N LEU A 49 0.37 -12.66 -3.48
CA LEU A 49 0.43 -13.70 -4.48
C LEU A 49 0.57 -13.18 -5.91
N GLY A 50 -0.07 -12.05 -6.21
CA GLY A 50 0.03 -11.41 -7.53
C GLY A 50 1.18 -10.40 -7.64
N ASN A 51 2.08 -10.33 -6.67
CA ASN A 51 3.13 -9.32 -6.61
C ASN A 51 4.15 -9.49 -7.76
N ASN A 52 4.17 -8.52 -8.65
CA ASN A 52 5.11 -8.40 -9.77
C ASN A 52 6.37 -7.59 -9.41
N GLY A 53 6.54 -7.24 -8.13
CA GLY A 53 7.68 -6.49 -7.59
C GLY A 53 7.34 -5.05 -7.21
N HIS A 54 6.18 -4.53 -7.62
CA HIS A 54 5.75 -3.15 -7.36
C HIS A 54 4.85 -2.99 -6.13
N THR A 55 4.57 -4.09 -5.40
CA THR A 55 3.68 -4.07 -4.24
C THR A 55 4.40 -4.48 -2.95
N ALA A 56 4.16 -3.74 -1.86
CA ALA A 56 4.39 -4.22 -0.49
C ALA A 56 3.05 -4.64 0.10
N ALA A 57 3.02 -5.77 0.79
CA ALA A 57 1.86 -6.24 1.52
C ALA A 57 2.32 -6.69 2.91
N LEU A 58 1.79 -6.05 3.96
CA LEU A 58 2.18 -6.28 5.34
C LEU A 58 0.95 -6.58 6.21
N VAL A 59 1.11 -7.49 7.16
CA VAL A 59 0.12 -7.69 8.21
C VAL A 59 0.60 -6.96 9.46
N ALA A 60 -0.23 -6.05 9.97
CA ALA A 60 0.02 -5.28 11.18
C ALA A 60 -1.32 -4.80 11.75
N ASP A 61 -1.42 -4.70 13.08
CA ASP A 61 -2.56 -4.01 13.70
C ASP A 61 -2.50 -2.51 13.35
N VAL A 62 -3.49 -2.03 12.61
CA VAL A 62 -3.51 -0.65 12.09
C VAL A 62 -4.09 0.36 13.08
N ASP A 63 -4.71 -0.13 14.16
CA ASP A 63 -5.18 0.69 15.27
C ASP A 63 -4.12 0.80 16.38
N ASP A 64 -3.07 -0.04 16.35
CA ASP A 64 -1.86 0.15 17.14
C ASP A 64 -0.90 1.13 16.41
N PRO A 65 -0.70 2.35 16.93
CA PRO A 65 0.14 3.35 16.28
C PRO A 65 1.60 2.93 16.13
N ASN A 66 2.12 2.05 17.01
CA ASN A 66 3.50 1.58 16.91
C ASN A 66 3.66 0.59 15.76
N GLN A 67 2.71 -0.32 15.60
CA GLN A 67 2.72 -1.29 14.51
C GLN A 67 2.50 -0.62 13.15
N LEU A 68 1.60 0.36 13.07
CA LEU A 68 1.42 1.15 11.85
C LEU A 68 2.69 1.95 11.49
N ALA A 69 3.35 2.57 12.48
CA ALA A 69 4.61 3.28 12.26
C ALA A 69 5.73 2.34 11.79
N GLU A 70 5.84 1.14 12.37
CA GLU A 70 6.80 0.13 11.94
C GLU A 70 6.52 -0.34 10.50
N ALA A 71 5.25 -0.56 10.14
CA ALA A 71 4.86 -0.91 8.78
C ALA A 71 5.29 0.17 7.77
N ILE A 72 5.07 1.45 8.10
CA ILE A 72 5.53 2.58 7.28
C ILE A 72 7.05 2.52 7.10
N VAL A 73 7.82 2.35 8.17
CA VAL A 73 9.30 2.28 8.09
C VAL A 73 9.76 1.12 7.19
N ILE A 74 9.11 -0.05 7.27
CA ILE A 74 9.43 -1.21 6.43
C ILE A 74 9.17 -0.89 4.95
N ILE A 75 8.04 -0.25 4.65
CA ILE A 75 7.68 0.17 3.29
C ILE A 75 8.70 1.19 2.78
N GLU A 76 9.04 2.17 3.61
CA GLU A 76 9.95 3.25 3.21
C GLU A 76 11.35 2.75 2.86
N ARG A 77 11.84 1.76 3.60
CA ARG A 77 13.11 1.09 3.31
C ARG A 77 13.09 0.35 1.97
N ARG A 78 11.93 -0.12 1.52
CA ARG A 78 11.78 -0.91 0.28
C ARG A 78 11.52 -0.04 -0.94
N PHE A 79 10.61 0.93 -0.82
CA PHE A 79 10.05 1.68 -1.94
C PHE A 79 10.35 3.18 -1.90
N GLY A 80 11.13 3.67 -0.93
CA GLY A 80 11.22 5.11 -0.69
C GLY A 80 9.98 5.64 0.02
N ARG A 81 9.82 6.95 0.09
CA ARG A 81 8.89 7.64 1.00
C ARG A 81 7.44 7.14 0.88
N VAL A 82 6.74 7.00 2.00
CA VAL A 82 5.27 6.88 1.97
C VAL A 82 4.69 8.28 1.82
N ASP A 83 4.04 8.58 0.69
CA ASP A 83 3.53 9.93 0.42
C ASP A 83 2.14 10.20 1.01
N SER A 84 1.38 9.13 1.23
CA SER A 84 0.00 9.17 1.67
C SER A 84 -0.36 7.89 2.42
N VAL A 85 -1.25 8.01 3.40
CA VAL A 85 -1.89 6.90 4.08
C VAL A 85 -3.39 6.99 3.80
N ILE A 86 -3.93 5.99 3.10
CA ILE A 86 -5.33 5.96 2.65
C ILE A 86 -6.11 4.97 3.51
N ARG A 87 -6.98 5.48 4.40
CA ARG A 87 -7.84 4.65 5.25
C ARG A 87 -9.30 4.69 4.81
N TYR A 88 -9.76 5.84 4.33
CA TYR A 88 -11.16 6.10 4.01
C TYR A 88 -11.34 6.70 2.62
N ALA A 89 -12.60 6.79 2.17
CA ALA A 89 -12.93 7.40 0.89
C ALA A 89 -12.45 8.86 0.76
N ALA A 90 -12.42 9.62 1.86
CA ALA A 90 -11.96 11.00 1.87
C ALA A 90 -10.44 11.16 1.68
N ASP A 91 -9.67 10.10 1.95
CA ASP A 91 -8.22 10.10 1.80
C ASP A 91 -7.80 9.78 0.35
N ILE A 92 -8.74 9.28 -0.46
CA ILE A 92 -8.50 8.97 -1.87
C ILE A 92 -8.30 10.30 -2.61
N PRO A 93 -7.14 10.50 -3.28
CA PRO A 93 -6.88 11.73 -4.00
C PRO A 93 -7.99 12.04 -5.01
N ALA A 94 -8.65 13.18 -4.83
CA ALA A 94 -9.55 13.72 -5.82
C ALA A 94 -8.71 14.23 -7.01
N VAL A 95 -8.58 13.43 -8.07
CA VAL A 95 -8.01 13.78 -9.40
C VAL A 95 -6.46 13.66 -9.47
N ALA A 96 -5.79 13.19 -10.56
CA ALA A 96 -6.15 13.05 -11.98
C ALA A 96 -5.51 11.79 -12.62
N VAL A 97 -6.23 11.12 -13.52
CA VAL A 97 -5.62 10.39 -14.66
C VAL A 97 -5.53 11.36 -15.83
#